data_AF-A0A1T4NE21-F1
#
_entry.id   AF-A0A1T4NE21-F1
#
_cell.length_a   1.000
_cell.length_b   1.000
_cell.length_c   1.000
_cell.angle_alpha   90.00
_cell.angle_beta   90.00
_cell.angle_gamma   90.00
#
_symmetry.space_group_name_H-M   'P 1'
#
loop_
_entity.id
_entity.type
_entity.pdbx_description
1 polymer ?
#
loop_
_entity_poly.entity_id
_entity_poly.type
_entity_poly.pdbx_seq_one_letter_code
_entity_poly.pdbx_strand_id
1 'polypeptide(L)'
;MPLSKATVTPKVTMSLISPAKGELIALEEVNDPSFSSKLLGDGVAIKPVDGVIKAPCDAIISSVIDSHHAVGMTCENGANILIHVGLDTVNLKGQHFECKVV
;
A
#
# COMPACT_ATOMS: atom_id res chain seq x y z
N MET A 1 -1.81 -4.99 -43.37
CA MET A 1 -1.72 -5.99 -42.28
C MET A 1 -0.37 -6.68 -42.45
N PRO A 2 0.56 -6.54 -41.49
CA PRO A 2 0.70 -7.60 -40.48
C PRO A 2 0.96 -7.09 -39.04
N LEU A 3 0.30 -7.79 -38.11
CA LEU A 3 0.48 -7.92 -36.66
C LEU A 3 1.45 -6.99 -35.91
N SER A 4 0.83 -6.06 -35.19
CA SER A 4 1.13 -5.65 -33.82
C SER A 4 2.07 -6.59 -33.04
N LYS A 5 3.32 -6.17 -32.88
CA LYS A 5 4.18 -6.64 -31.79
C LYS A 5 3.62 -6.08 -30.50
N ALA A 6 2.99 -6.95 -29.71
CA ALA A 6 2.74 -6.68 -28.29
C ALA A 6 4.11 -6.50 -27.63
N THR A 7 4.44 -5.25 -27.32
CA THR A 7 5.54 -4.90 -26.42
C THR A 7 5.19 -5.48 -25.06
N VAL A 8 5.70 -6.68 -24.77
CA VAL A 8 5.74 -7.22 -23.41
C VAL A 8 6.71 -6.32 -22.65
N THR A 9 6.17 -5.26 -22.05
CA THR A 9 6.77 -4.57 -20.92
C THR A 9 7.18 -5.67 -19.94
N PRO A 10 8.42 -5.72 -19.43
CA PRO A 10 8.77 -6.69 -18.41
C PRO A 10 7.82 -6.46 -17.23
N LYS A 11 6.79 -7.30 -17.14
CA LYS A 11 5.84 -7.30 -16.03
C LYS A 11 6.65 -7.86 -14.88
N VAL A 12 7.37 -6.99 -14.19
CA VAL A 12 8.11 -7.37 -13.00
C VAL A 12 7.06 -7.80 -11.99
N THR A 13 6.84 -9.11 -11.93
CA THR A 13 5.98 -9.75 -10.95
C THR A 13 6.72 -9.70 -9.64
N MET A 14 6.47 -8.65 -8.87
CA MET A 14 6.96 -8.53 -7.51
C MET A 14 5.97 -9.25 -6.61
N SER A 15 6.42 -10.32 -5.95
CA SER A 15 5.63 -11.03 -4.95
C SER A 15 5.60 -10.18 -3.68
N LEU A 16 4.47 -9.53 -3.44
CA LEU A 16 4.21 -8.81 -2.21
C LEU A 16 3.74 -9.81 -1.16
N ILE A 17 4.41 -9.79 -0.01
CA ILE A 17 3.99 -10.52 1.18
C ILE A 17 2.87 -9.71 1.85
N SER A 18 1.91 -10.35 2.50
CA SER A 18 0.86 -9.63 3.21
C SER A 18 1.47 -8.73 4.30
N PRO A 19 1.34 -7.40 4.22
CA PRO A 19 1.92 -6.49 5.20
C PRO A 19 1.22 -6.58 6.55
N ALA A 20 -0.05 -6.98 6.57
CA ALA A 20 -0.80 -7.21 7.79
C ALA A 20 -1.34 -8.64 7.82
N LYS A 21 -1.45 -9.21 9.02
CA LYS A 21 -2.26 -10.41 9.21
C LYS A 21 -3.72 -9.95 9.23
N GLY A 22 -4.55 -10.49 8.35
CA GLY A 22 -5.91 -9.99 8.21
C GLY A 22 -6.64 -10.60 7.02
N GLU A 23 -7.80 -10.04 6.72
CA GLU A 23 -8.61 -10.40 5.56
C GLU A 23 -8.34 -9.42 4.43
N LEU A 24 -8.03 -9.93 3.24
CA LEU A 24 -7.82 -9.11 2.06
C LEU A 24 -9.19 -8.80 1.45
N ILE A 25 -9.51 -7.51 1.38
CA ILE A 25 -10.75 -6.98 0.83
C ILE A 25 -10.44 -6.15 -0.43
N ALA A 26 -11.41 -6.06 -1.33
CA ALA A 26 -11.25 -5.20 -2.50
C ALA A 26 -11.20 -3.72 -2.06
N LEU A 27 -10.47 -2.88 -2.82
CA LEU A 27 -10.47 -1.43 -2.59
C LEU A 27 -11.89 -0.85 -2.64
N GLU A 28 -12.76 -1.46 -3.44
CA GLU A 28 -14.18 -1.09 -3.58
C GLU A 28 -14.97 -1.27 -2.27
N GLU A 29 -14.61 -2.24 -1.43
CA GLU A 29 -15.25 -2.49 -0.13
C GLU A 29 -14.72 -1.60 1.00
N VAL A 30 -13.72 -0.76 0.72
CA VAL A 30 -13.24 0.23 1.69
C VAL A 30 -14.27 1.33 1.83
N ASN A 31 -14.68 1.62 3.07
CA ASN A 31 -15.62 2.70 3.42
C ASN A 31 -15.03 4.12 3.24
N ASP A 32 -14.13 4.31 2.27
CA ASP A 32 -13.53 5.59 1.97
C ASP A 32 -13.56 5.83 0.45
N PRO A 33 -14.25 6.90 -0.01
CA PRO A 33 -14.43 7.16 -1.43
C PRO A 33 -13.14 7.49 -2.16
N SER A 34 -12.10 7.96 -1.46
CA SER A 34 -10.79 8.25 -2.07
C SER A 34 -10.06 6.95 -2.46
N PHE A 35 -10.22 5.90 -1.66
CA PHE A 35 -9.68 4.57 -1.94
C PHE A 35 -10.60 3.75 -2.86
N SER A 36 -11.90 3.74 -2.61
CA SER A 36 -12.88 2.98 -3.40
C SER A 36 -12.97 3.46 -4.85
N SER A 37 -12.77 4.75 -5.10
CA SER A 37 -12.73 5.31 -6.46
C SER A 37 -11.40 5.08 -7.19
N LYS A 38 -10.42 4.39 -6.58
CA LYS A 38 -9.07 4.17 -7.13
C LYS A 38 -8.35 5.46 -7.55
N LEU A 39 -8.69 6.58 -6.92
CA LEU A 39 -8.19 7.91 -7.32
C LEU A 39 -6.66 8.02 -7.15
N LEU A 40 -6.12 7.31 -6.15
CA LEU A 40 -4.70 7.25 -5.82
C LEU A 40 -3.95 6.10 -6.53
N GLY A 41 -4.68 5.20 -7.21
CA GLY A 41 -4.14 4.03 -7.89
C GLY A 41 -4.94 2.75 -7.64
N ASP A 42 -4.67 1.72 -8.45
CA ASP A 42 -5.13 0.37 -8.20
C ASP A 42 -4.38 -0.26 -7.03
N GLY A 43 -5.10 -1.01 -6.20
CA GLY A 43 -4.53 -1.66 -5.03
C GLY A 43 -5.48 -2.66 -4.40
N VAL A 44 -5.11 -3.12 -3.21
CA VAL A 44 -5.94 -3.98 -2.35
C VAL A 44 -5.98 -3.39 -0.95
N ALA A 45 -7.09 -3.59 -0.25
CA ALA A 45 -7.18 -3.24 1.15
C ALA A 45 -7.08 -4.50 2.00
N ILE A 46 -6.50 -4.38 3.18
CA ILE A 46 -6.38 -5.50 4.11
C ILE A 46 -6.98 -5.00 5.41
N LYS A 47 -7.91 -5.79 5.96
CA LYS A 47 -8.48 -5.56 7.29
C LYS A 47 -7.58 -6.27 8.31
N PRO A 48 -6.63 -5.57 8.95
CA PRO A 48 -5.74 -6.19 9.93
C PRO A 48 -6.55 -6.77 11.09
N VAL A 49 -6.22 -8.00 11.49
CA VAL A 49 -6.68 -8.59 12.77
C VAL A 49 -5.70 -8.27 13.90
N ASP A 50 -4.47 -7.90 13.55
CA ASP A 50 -3.38 -7.62 14.47
C ASP A 50 -2.84 -6.20 14.21
N GLY A 51 -2.48 -5.48 15.28
CA GLY A 51 -1.99 -4.10 15.21
C GLY A 51 -0.57 -3.95 14.63
N VAL A 52 0.05 -5.04 14.16
CA VAL A 52 1.39 -5.04 13.58
C VAL A 52 1.32 -5.02 12.06
N ILE A 53 1.78 -3.91 11.46
CA ILE A 53 2.03 -3.78 10.03
C ILE A 53 3.51 -4.03 9.78
N LYS A 54 3.82 -4.88 8.80
CA LYS A 54 5.17 -5.21 8.34
C LYS A 54 5.35 -4.77 6.89
N ALA A 55 6.60 -4.56 6.48
CA ALA A 55 6.91 -4.28 5.08
C ALA A 55 6.53 -5.49 4.20
N PRO A 56 5.78 -5.30 3.11
CA PRO A 56 5.38 -6.37 2.21
C PRO A 56 6.53 -6.85 1.30
N CYS A 57 7.60 -6.08 1.20
CA CYS A 57 8.80 -6.39 0.42
C CYS A 57 9.99 -5.53 0.88
N ASP A 58 11.20 -5.90 0.42
CA ASP A 58 12.36 -5.00 0.48
C ASP A 58 12.09 -3.76 -0.38
N ALA A 59 11.96 -2.62 0.29
CA ALA A 59 11.69 -1.32 -0.31
C ALA A 59 12.32 -0.22 0.55
N ILE A 60 12.65 0.90 -0.08
CA ILE A 60 13.18 2.08 0.59
C ILE A 60 12.00 2.95 0.99
N ILE A 61 11.92 3.34 2.25
CA ILE A 61 10.89 4.28 2.69
C ILE A 61 11.19 5.65 2.08
N SER A 62 10.29 6.11 1.22
CA SER A 62 10.43 7.39 0.52
C SER A 62 9.63 8.49 1.18
N SER A 63 8.55 8.16 1.90
CA SER A 63 7.71 9.15 2.57
C SER A 63 7.03 8.53 3.78
N VAL A 64 7.14 9.18 4.94
CA VAL A 64 6.37 8.82 6.14
C VAL A 64 5.59 10.07 6.51
N ILE A 65 4.27 9.93 6.66
CA ILE A 65 3.45 11.03 7.15
C ILE A 65 3.68 11.18 8.66
N ASP A 66 3.76 12.41 9.19
CA ASP A 66 4.00 12.70 10.61
C ASP A 66 3.04 12.01 11.59
N SER A 67 1.82 11.68 11.15
CA SER A 67 0.85 10.93 11.95
C SER A 67 1.08 9.42 11.95
N HIS A 68 2.17 8.95 11.33
CA HIS A 68 2.63 7.55 11.25
C HIS A 68 1.60 6.54 10.70
N HIS A 69 0.49 7.03 10.14
CA HIS A 69 -0.59 6.22 9.60
C HIS A 69 -0.36 5.83 8.14
N ALA A 70 0.47 6.57 7.40
CA ALA A 70 0.76 6.30 6.01
C ALA A 70 2.26 6.28 5.76
N VAL A 71 2.70 5.23 5.07
CA VAL A 71 4.10 4.99 4.70
C VAL A 71 4.14 4.72 3.21
N GLY A 72 4.79 5.61 2.48
CA GLY A 72 5.19 5.45 1.09
C GLY A 72 6.55 4.78 1.01
N MET A 73 6.62 3.67 0.30
CA MET A 73 7.86 2.95 0.05
C MET A 73 8.08 2.79 -1.46
N THR A 74 9.31 2.95 -1.88
CA THR A 74 9.76 2.75 -3.26
C THR A 74 10.53 1.45 -3.31
N CYS A 75 10.00 0.49 -4.06
CA CYS A 75 10.69 -0.77 -4.32
C CYS A 75 11.92 -0.53 -5.21
N GLU A 76 12.93 -1.40 -5.13
CA GLU A 76 14.09 -1.36 -6.04
C GLU A 76 13.70 -1.45 -7.53
N ASN A 77 12.50 -1.97 -7.81
CA ASN A 77 11.97 -2.04 -9.17
C ASN A 77 11.39 -0.71 -9.70
N GLY A 78 11.37 0.35 -8.89
CA GLY A 78 10.75 1.63 -9.23
C GLY A 78 9.24 1.69 -9.00
N ALA A 79 8.63 0.62 -8.48
CA ALA A 79 7.24 0.62 -8.05
C ALA A 79 7.09 1.40 -6.74
N ASN A 80 6.16 2.35 -6.70
CA ASN A 80 5.80 3.08 -5.48
C ASN A 80 4.59 2.39 -4.84
N ILE A 81 4.74 2.02 -3.57
CA ILE A 81 3.70 1.41 -2.76
C ILE A 81 3.35 2.40 -1.66
N LEU A 82 2.07 2.73 -1.56
CA LEU A 82 1.54 3.51 -0.46
C LEU A 82 0.77 2.58 0.48
N ILE A 83 1.24 2.44 1.71
CA ILE A 83 0.52 1.74 2.77
C ILE A 83 -0.17 2.78 3.62
N HIS A 84 -1.51 2.72 3.69
CA HIS A 84 -2.33 3.56 4.54
C HIS A 84 -3.02 2.70 5.59
N VAL A 85 -2.85 3.04 6.87
CA VAL A 85 -3.33 2.26 8.01
C VAL A 85 -4.53 2.96 8.64
N GLY A 86 -5.69 2.32 8.54
CA GLY A 86 -6.96 2.82 9.04
C GLY A 86 -7.63 3.84 8.12
N LEU A 87 -8.77 4.37 8.53
CA LEU A 87 -9.50 5.46 7.87
C LEU A 87 -9.55 6.63 8.84
N ASP A 88 -9.28 7.85 8.37
CA ASP A 88 -9.28 9.08 9.20
C ASP A 88 -8.26 9.09 10.37
N THR A 89 -7.28 8.19 10.37
CA THR A 89 -6.26 8.05 11.43
C THR A 89 -5.30 9.22 11.52
N VAL A 90 -5.30 10.12 10.54
CA VAL A 90 -4.63 11.43 10.60
C VAL A 90 -5.09 12.25 11.82
N ASN A 91 -6.36 12.13 12.22
CA ASN A 91 -6.92 12.83 13.38
C ASN A 91 -6.35 12.32 14.73
N LEU A 92 -5.75 11.14 14.76
CA LEU A 92 -5.11 10.58 15.95
C LEU A 92 -3.76 11.23 16.26
N LYS A 93 -3.22 12.08 15.35
CA LYS A 93 -1.92 12.77 15.51
C LYS A 93 -0.77 11.83 15.92
N GLY A 94 -0.76 10.60 15.40
CA GLY A 94 0.23 9.59 15.75
C GLY A 94 0.05 8.94 17.13
N GLN A 95 -0.99 9.29 17.90
CA GLN A 95 -1.33 8.56 19.12
C GLN A 95 -1.80 7.15 18.74
N HIS A 96 -1.16 6.14 19.32
CA HIS A 96 -1.33 4.69 19.09
C HIS A 96 -0.62 4.10 17.87
N PHE A 97 0.18 4.89 17.13
CA PHE A 97 1.01 4.37 16.03
C PHE A 97 2.49 4.39 16.43
N GLU A 98 3.10 3.21 16.56
CA GLU A 98 4.54 3.08 16.77
C GLU A 98 5.20 2.70 15.43
N CYS A 99 5.74 3.69 14.71
CA CYS A 99 6.60 3.41 13.56
C CYS A 99 7.97 2.95 14.07
N LYS A 100 8.25 1.65 13.92
CA LYS A 100 9.59 1.08 14.16
C LYS A 100 10.53 1.17 12.96
N VAL A 101 10.08 1.79 11.88
CA VAL A 101 10.85 1.98 10.66
C VAL A 101 11.32 3.43 10.59
N VAL A 102 12.64 3.61 10.44
CA VAL A 102 13.36 4.89 10.32
C VAL A 102 14.29 4.85 9.12
#